data_AF-A0A936JSQ7-F1
#
_entry.id   AF-A0A936JSQ7-F1
#
_cell.length_a   1.000
_cell.length_b   1.000
_cell.length_c   1.000
_cell.angle_alpha   90.00
_cell.angle_beta   90.00
_cell.angle_gamma   90.00
#
_symmetry.space_group_name_H-M   'P 1'
#
loop_
_entity.id
_entity.type
_entity.pdbx_description
1 polymer ?
#
loop_
_entity_poly.entity_id
_entity_poly.type
_entity_poly.pdbx_seq_one_letter_code
_entity_poly.pdbx_strand_id
1 'polypeptide(L)'
;MVGDQAQLGFGLREKAPAVSPEEIRLLVATLRKSGGWMTRRELAAAFGGEEIADRKVRAIAEVAAPVVVSWPGSPGYRHWDHCTVAEIDHCIGAFESTAKKLLARAHEYRKAYHSRGRAATISDQAQEVLNLASGTA
;
A
#
# COMPACT_ATOMS: atom_id res chain seq x y z
N MET A 1 13.62 -24.52 -1.08
CA MET A 1 14.34 -23.38 -0.48
C MET A 1 13.33 -22.56 0.30
N VAL A 2 13.63 -22.36 1.58
CA VAL A 2 12.73 -21.80 2.60
C VAL A 2 12.54 -20.31 2.33
N GLY A 3 11.31 -19.89 2.06
CA GLY A 3 10.95 -18.48 1.98
C GLY A 3 10.81 -17.92 3.40
N ASP A 4 11.76 -17.08 3.78
CA ASP A 4 11.78 -16.28 5.00
C ASP A 4 10.55 -15.35 5.02
N GLN A 5 9.49 -15.80 5.68
CA GLN A 5 8.28 -15.01 5.93
C GLN A 5 8.51 -14.18 7.19
N ALA A 6 9.35 -13.15 7.09
CA ALA A 6 9.31 -12.03 8.02
C ALA A 6 8.06 -11.19 7.75
N GLN A 7 6.87 -11.78 7.94
CA GLN A 7 5.65 -11.01 8.13
C GLN A 7 5.84 -10.18 9.40
N LEU A 8 5.57 -8.87 9.33
CA LEU A 8 5.75 -7.90 10.42
C LEU A 8 4.83 -8.15 11.65
N GLY A 9 4.41 -9.39 11.92
CA GLY A 9 3.55 -9.76 13.06
C GLY A 9 2.13 -9.20 12.99
N PHE A 10 1.80 -8.37 11.99
CA PHE A 10 0.45 -7.95 11.70
C PHE A 10 -0.21 -9.05 10.88
N GLY A 11 -1.24 -9.71 11.43
CA GLY A 11 -2.06 -10.71 10.75
C GLY A 11 -2.91 -10.11 9.62
N LEU A 12 -2.29 -9.42 8.68
CA LEU A 12 -2.92 -8.88 7.49
C LEU A 12 -2.95 -10.01 6.45
N ARG A 13 -4.07 -10.74 6.39
CA ARG A 13 -4.40 -11.52 5.18
C ARG A 13 -4.81 -10.55 4.10
N GLU A 14 -3.84 -9.99 3.38
CA GLU A 14 -4.14 -9.24 2.17
C GLU A 14 -4.65 -10.19 1.08
N LYS A 15 -5.79 -9.84 0.47
CA LYS A 15 -6.30 -10.54 -0.70
C LYS A 15 -5.34 -10.25 -1.85
N ALA A 16 -4.54 -11.24 -2.23
CA ALA A 16 -3.63 -11.11 -3.36
C ALA A 16 -4.42 -10.66 -4.60
N PRO A 17 -3.94 -9.64 -5.33
CA PRO A 17 -4.59 -9.23 -6.57
C PRO A 17 -4.57 -10.41 -7.55
N ALA A 18 -5.65 -10.55 -8.32
CA ALA A 18 -5.73 -11.56 -9.37
C ALA A 18 -4.80 -11.17 -10.53
N VAL A 19 -3.51 -11.43 -10.36
CA VAL A 19 -2.45 -11.22 -11.34
C VAL A 19 -2.01 -12.57 -11.86
N SER A 20 -2.03 -12.75 -13.18
CA SER A 20 -1.55 -13.98 -13.81
C SER A 20 -0.02 -13.99 -13.89
N PRO A 21 0.62 -15.18 -13.84
CA PRO A 21 2.06 -15.31 -14.08
C PRO A 21 2.50 -14.78 -15.45
N GLU A 22 1.62 -14.84 -16.46
CA GLU A 22 1.91 -14.34 -17.80
C GLU A 22 2.04 -12.82 -17.84
N GLU A 23 1.17 -12.11 -17.12
CA GLU A 23 1.23 -10.65 -17.01
C GLU A 23 2.50 -10.19 -16.31
N ILE A 24 2.94 -10.92 -15.27
CA ILE A 24 4.22 -10.66 -14.59
C ILE A 24 5.37 -10.85 -15.58
N ARG A 25 5.41 -11.99 -16.29
CA ARG A 25 6.47 -12.28 -17.26
C ARG A 25 6.53 -11.22 -18.36
N LEU A 26 5.39 -10.81 -18.89
CA LEU A 26 5.31 -9.77 -19.92
C LEU A 26 5.80 -8.42 -19.41
N LEU A 27 5.41 -8.00 -18.21
CA LEU A 27 5.88 -6.73 -17.61
C LEU A 27 7.40 -6.76 -17.39
N VAL A 28 7.91 -7.81 -16.75
CA VAL A 28 9.33 -7.96 -16.45
C VAL A 28 10.15 -7.96 -17.73
N ALA A 29 9.73 -8.75 -18.74
CA ALA A 29 10.43 -8.79 -20.02
C ALA A 29 10.42 -7.43 -20.74
N THR A 30 9.30 -6.71 -20.70
CA THR A 30 9.17 -5.38 -21.30
C THR A 30 10.10 -4.38 -20.64
N LEU A 31 10.09 -4.29 -19.31
CA LEU A 31 10.95 -3.39 -18.55
C LEU A 31 12.43 -3.75 -18.75
N ARG A 32 12.78 -5.05 -18.76
CA ARG A 32 14.15 -5.50 -19.00
C ARG A 32 14.64 -5.10 -20.39
N LYS A 33 13.79 -5.19 -21.42
CA LYS A 33 14.13 -4.76 -22.79
C LYS A 33 14.27 -3.24 -22.92
N SER A 34 13.49 -2.46 -22.16
CA SER A 34 13.50 -0.99 -22.26
C SER A 34 14.82 -0.34 -21.82
N GLY A 35 15.54 -0.94 -20.88
CA GLY A 35 16.78 -0.38 -20.31
C GLY A 35 16.59 0.81 -19.36
N GLY A 36 15.38 1.37 -19.29
CA GLY A 36 15.11 2.65 -18.61
C GLY A 36 13.82 2.64 -17.79
N TRP A 37 13.44 3.85 -17.37
CA TRP A 37 12.16 4.10 -16.72
C TRP A 37 11.05 4.06 -17.77
N MET A 38 9.98 3.30 -17.50
CA MET A 38 8.77 3.34 -18.29
C MET A 38 7.62 3.89 -17.45
N THR A 39 6.93 4.87 -18.00
CA THR A 39 5.69 5.40 -17.46
C THR A 39 4.55 4.40 -17.67
N ARG A 40 3.47 4.61 -16.93
CA ARG A 40 2.22 3.85 -17.09
C ARG A 40 1.69 3.87 -18.52
N ARG A 41 1.77 5.03 -19.18
CA ARG A 41 1.26 5.22 -20.54
C ARG A 41 2.07 4.43 -21.56
N GLU A 42 3.39 4.41 -21.39
CA GLU A 42 4.30 3.62 -22.24
C GLU A 42 4.09 2.12 -22.02
N LEU A 43 3.88 1.69 -20.77
CA LEU A 43 3.53 0.31 -20.48
C LEU A 43 2.17 -0.06 -21.09
N ALA A 44 1.12 0.73 -20.91
CA ALA A 44 -0.17 0.43 -21.53
C ALA A 44 -0.07 0.30 -23.06
N ALA A 45 0.71 1.17 -23.71
CA ALA A 45 0.97 1.06 -25.15
C ALA A 45 1.71 -0.24 -25.53
N ALA A 46 2.69 -0.68 -24.72
CA ALA A 46 3.46 -1.90 -24.96
C ALA A 46 2.63 -3.19 -24.82
N PHE A 47 1.52 -3.15 -24.09
CA PHE A 47 0.64 -4.31 -23.84
C PHE A 47 -0.58 -4.40 -24.77
N GLY A 48 -0.66 -3.55 -25.80
CA GLY A 48 -1.70 -3.65 -26.83
C GLY A 48 -2.96 -2.79 -26.59
N GLY A 49 -2.90 -1.80 -25.70
CA GLY A 49 -3.97 -0.80 -25.52
C GLY A 49 -4.23 -0.41 -24.07
N GLU A 50 -5.09 0.59 -23.86
CA GLU A 50 -5.46 1.13 -22.53
C GLU A 50 -6.13 0.11 -21.59
N GLU A 51 -6.38 -1.11 -22.04
CA GLU A 51 -7.09 -2.14 -21.28
C GLU A 51 -6.29 -2.68 -20.08
N ILE A 52 -4.98 -2.42 -20.02
CA ILE A 52 -4.27 -2.51 -18.74
C ILE A 52 -4.51 -1.24 -17.94
N ALA A 53 -5.60 -1.25 -17.19
CA ALA A 53 -5.93 -0.20 -16.25
C ALA A 53 -4.76 0.06 -15.28
N ASP A 54 -4.56 1.33 -14.91
CA ASP A 54 -3.55 1.81 -13.95
C ASP A 54 -3.39 0.92 -12.70
N ARG A 55 -4.53 0.47 -12.15
CA ARG A 55 -4.59 -0.41 -10.97
C ARG A 55 -3.91 -1.76 -11.19
N LYS A 56 -3.92 -2.28 -12.42
CA LYS A 56 -3.38 -3.58 -12.79
C LYS A 56 -1.86 -3.56 -12.90
N VAL A 57 -1.27 -2.55 -13.54
CA VAL A 57 0.21 -2.40 -13.58
C VAL A 57 0.78 -2.31 -12.17
N ARG A 58 0.14 -1.53 -11.31
CA ARG A 58 0.56 -1.39 -9.92
C ARG A 58 0.49 -2.72 -9.16
N ALA A 59 -0.61 -3.47 -9.31
CA ALA A 59 -0.77 -4.77 -8.69
C ALA A 59 0.28 -5.80 -9.19
N ILE A 60 0.58 -5.79 -10.49
CA ILE A 60 1.64 -6.65 -11.06
C ILE A 60 3.00 -6.25 -10.49
N ALA A 61 3.32 -4.96 -10.44
CA ALA A 61 4.60 -4.46 -9.92
C ALA A 61 4.80 -4.81 -8.44
N GLU A 62 3.74 -4.73 -7.63
CA GLU A 62 3.75 -5.11 -6.22
C GLU A 62 4.06 -6.60 -6.02
N VAL A 63 3.43 -7.48 -6.81
CA VAL A 63 3.70 -8.92 -6.76
C VAL A 63 5.08 -9.26 -7.34
N ALA A 64 5.55 -8.49 -8.32
CA ALA A 64 6.84 -8.70 -8.98
C ALA A 64 8.03 -8.11 -8.22
N ALA A 65 7.83 -7.51 -7.05
CA ALA A 65 8.92 -7.06 -6.21
C ALA A 65 9.83 -8.26 -5.81
N PRO A 66 11.17 -8.10 -5.77
CA PRO A 66 11.93 -6.86 -6.02
C PRO A 66 12.27 -6.60 -7.49
N VAL A 67 11.91 -7.50 -8.42
CA VAL A 67 12.35 -7.44 -9.84
C VAL A 67 11.85 -6.18 -10.56
N VAL A 68 10.64 -5.72 -10.22
CA VAL A 68 10.10 -4.44 -10.70
C VAL A 68 10.24 -3.39 -9.60
N VAL A 69 10.92 -2.29 -9.93
CA VAL A 69 11.19 -1.19 -9.01
C VAL A 69 10.28 -0.02 -9.35
N SER A 70 9.52 0.43 -8.36
CA SER A 70 8.68 1.63 -8.40
C SER A 70 8.37 2.07 -6.97
N TRP A 71 8.28 3.37 -6.72
CA TRP A 71 8.00 3.92 -5.39
C TRP A 71 7.20 5.23 -5.53
N PRO A 72 6.56 5.73 -4.45
CA PRO A 72 5.88 7.01 -4.49
C PRO A 72 6.83 8.14 -4.91
N GLY A 73 6.55 8.76 -6.06
CA GLY A 73 7.39 9.83 -6.63
C GLY A 73 8.48 9.34 -7.61
N SER A 74 8.56 8.05 -7.90
CA SER A 74 9.42 7.56 -8.98
C SER A 74 8.94 8.04 -10.37
N PRO A 75 9.83 8.11 -11.39
CA PRO A 75 9.43 8.47 -12.75
C PRO A 75 8.44 7.48 -13.39
N GLY A 76 8.41 6.24 -12.89
CA GLY A 76 7.55 5.17 -13.38
C GLY A 76 7.96 3.83 -12.79
N TYR A 77 8.12 2.84 -13.67
CA TYR A 77 8.55 1.48 -13.36
C TYR A 77 9.86 1.18 -14.07
N ARG A 78 10.75 0.44 -13.42
CA ARG A 78 12.03 0.02 -13.99
C ARG A 78 12.36 -1.41 -13.58
N HIS A 79 13.13 -2.11 -14.41
CA HIS A 79 13.67 -3.42 -14.04
C HIS A 79 14.81 -3.25 -13.04
N TRP A 80 14.88 -4.12 -12.04
CA TRP A 80 15.92 -4.11 -10.99
C TRP A 80 17.33 -4.03 -11.55
N ASP A 81 17.68 -4.88 -12.53
CA ASP A 81 19.02 -4.91 -13.15
C ASP A 81 19.47 -3.58 -13.78
N HIS A 82 18.52 -2.68 -14.10
CA HIS A 82 18.82 -1.37 -14.67
C HIS A 82 18.91 -0.26 -13.62
N CYS A 83 18.60 -0.56 -12.36
CA CYS A 83 18.66 0.41 -11.28
C CYS A 83 20.07 0.51 -10.71
N THR A 84 20.49 1.73 -10.41
CA THR A 84 21.69 2.00 -9.63
C THR A 84 21.46 1.69 -8.15
N VAL A 85 22.54 1.45 -7.40
CA VAL A 85 22.47 1.26 -5.94
C VAL A 85 21.78 2.45 -5.25
N ALA A 86 22.07 3.68 -5.70
CA ALA A 86 21.43 4.88 -5.15
C ALA A 86 19.92 4.94 -5.42
N GLU A 87 19.45 4.51 -6.60
CA GLU A 87 18.02 4.41 -6.89
C GLU A 87 17.33 3.37 -6.00
N ILE A 88 17.97 2.23 -5.75
CA ILE A 88 17.43 1.20 -4.85
C ILE A 88 17.38 1.68 -3.40
N ASP A 89 18.45 2.32 -2.92
CA ASP A 89 18.49 2.90 -1.58
C ASP A 89 17.38 3.97 -1.40
N HIS A 90 17.21 4.82 -2.41
CA HIS A 90 16.14 5.81 -2.42
C HIS A 90 14.74 5.16 -2.42
N CYS A 91 14.54 4.09 -3.18
CA CYS A 91 13.30 3.31 -3.19
C CYS A 91 12.96 2.78 -1.79
N ILE A 92 13.93 2.17 -1.11
CA ILE A 92 13.77 1.65 0.26
C ILE A 92 13.41 2.79 1.22
N GLY A 93 14.17 3.89 1.20
CA GLY A 93 13.89 5.06 2.04
C GLY A 93 12.52 5.68 1.79
N ALA A 94 12.04 5.69 0.54
CA ALA A 94 10.71 6.16 0.19
C ALA A 94 9.60 5.29 0.79
N PHE A 95 9.76 3.96 0.76
CA PHE A 95 8.82 3.04 1.41
C PHE A 95 8.81 3.19 2.92
N GLU A 96 9.97 3.24 3.57
CA GLU A 96 10.07 3.43 5.02
C GLU A 96 9.43 4.75 5.47
N SER A 97 9.69 5.84 4.75
CA SER A 97 9.10 7.16 5.02
C SER A 97 7.57 7.12 4.89
N THR A 98 7.08 6.45 3.86
CA THR A 98 5.64 6.26 3.63
C THR A 98 5.01 5.44 4.75
N ALA A 99 5.64 4.33 5.16
CA ALA A 99 5.17 3.49 6.26
C ALA A 99 5.08 4.28 7.57
N LYS A 100 6.12 5.06 7.92
CA LYS A 100 6.13 5.92 9.12
C LYS A 100 4.94 6.90 9.12
N LYS A 101 4.68 7.58 7.98
CA LYS A 101 3.56 8.52 7.84
C LYS A 101 2.21 7.83 7.99
N LEU A 102 2.03 6.65 7.39
CA LEU A 102 0.77 5.90 7.48
C LEU A 102 0.50 5.41 8.91
N LEU A 103 1.52 4.91 9.62
CA LEU A 103 1.40 4.49 11.02
C LEU A 103 1.05 5.65 11.94
N ALA A 104 1.72 6.80 11.79
CA ALA A 104 1.38 8.01 12.55
C ALA A 104 -0.07 8.44 12.29
N ARG A 105 -0.52 8.40 11.04
CA ARG A 105 -1.90 8.73 10.67
C ARG A 105 -2.92 7.74 11.28
N ALA A 106 -2.64 6.45 11.24
CA ALA A 106 -3.48 5.43 11.86
C ALA A 106 -3.58 5.63 13.38
N HIS A 107 -2.50 6.05 14.03
CA HIS A 107 -2.51 6.39 15.46
C HIS A 107 -3.45 7.55 15.78
N GLU A 108 -3.43 8.63 14.98
CA GLU A 108 -4.35 9.76 15.15
C GLU A 108 -5.82 9.34 14.93
N TYR A 109 -6.09 8.51 13.93
CA TYR A 109 -7.44 7.95 13.74
C TYR A 109 -7.89 7.10 14.94
N ARG A 110 -6.99 6.27 15.50
CA ARG A 110 -7.29 5.46 16.68
C ARG A 110 -7.57 6.33 17.91
N LYS A 111 -6.78 7.38 18.14
CA LYS A 111 -7.03 8.37 19.21
C LYS A 111 -8.39 9.03 19.05
N ALA A 112 -8.71 9.52 17.85
CA ALA A 112 -9.98 10.14 17.55
C ALA A 112 -11.15 9.18 17.77
N TYR A 113 -11.06 7.95 17.26
CA TYR A 113 -12.08 6.91 17.43
C TYR A 113 -12.37 6.62 18.91
N HIS A 114 -11.34 6.37 19.73
CA HIS A 114 -11.55 6.10 21.16
C HIS A 114 -11.96 7.35 21.96
N SER A 115 -11.54 8.55 21.56
CA SER A 115 -12.02 9.78 22.19
C SER A 115 -13.51 10.03 21.94
N ARG A 116 -14.00 9.71 20.73
CA ARG A 116 -15.43 9.79 20.38
C ARG A 116 -16.25 8.72 21.09
N GLY A 117 -15.74 7.49 21.17
CA GLY A 117 -16.36 6.42 21.95
C GLY A 117 -16.48 6.79 23.44
N ARG A 118 -15.42 7.33 24.03
CA ARG A 118 -15.45 7.80 25.43
C ARG A 118 -16.40 8.97 25.64
N ALA A 119 -16.47 9.92 24.71
CA ALA A 119 -17.41 11.04 24.80
C ALA A 119 -18.87 10.59 24.71
N ALA A 120 -19.17 9.60 23.84
CA ALA A 120 -20.50 9.00 23.75
C ALA A 120 -20.87 8.21 25.02
N THR A 121 -19.95 7.37 25.54
CA THR A 121 -20.19 6.61 26.77
C THR A 121 -20.39 7.50 28.00
N ILE A 122 -19.63 8.60 28.12
CA ILE A 122 -19.80 9.56 29.22
C ILE A 122 -21.13 10.32 29.08
N SER A 123 -21.53 10.69 27.86
CA SER A 123 -22.83 11.33 27.61
C SER A 123 -23.99 10.41 27.95
N ASP A 124 -23.92 9.13 27.59
CA ASP A 124 -24.96 8.13 27.88
C ASP A 124 -25.06 7.86 29.40
N GLN A 125 -23.93 7.71 30.08
CA GLN A 125 -23.89 7.54 31.54
C GLN A 125 -24.39 8.78 32.29
N ALA A 126 -24.05 9.99 31.82
CA ALA A 126 -24.53 11.23 32.42
C ALA A 126 -26.06 11.39 32.27
N GLN A 127 -26.61 11.00 31.12
CA GLN A 127 -28.06 11.01 30.90
C GLN A 127 -28.78 9.97 31.78
N GLU A 128 -28.20 8.80 31.97
CA GLU A 128 -28.74 7.75 32.85
C GLU A 128 -28.78 8.20 34.32
N VAL A 129 -27.72 8.86 34.81
CA VAL A 129 -27.67 9.44 36.16
C VAL A 129 -28.68 10.56 36.34
N LEU A 130 -28.84 11.44 35.34
CA LEU A 130 -29.87 12.49 35.35
C LEU A 130 -31.30 11.93 35.37
N ASN A 131 -31.55 10.85 34.63
CA ASN A 131 -32.85 10.19 34.61
C ASN A 131 -33.17 9.49 35.95
N LEU A 132 -32.16 8.89 36.60
CA LEU A 132 -32.28 8.30 37.93
C LEU A 132 -32.50 9.36 39.02
N ALA A 133 -31.88 10.53 38.89
CA ALA A 133 -32.05 11.64 39.82
C ALA A 133 -33.39 12.38 39.66
N SER A 134 -34.03 12.28 38.48
CA SER A 134 -35.32 12.91 38.18
C SER A 134 -36.52 12.02 38.52
N GLY A 135 -36.29 10.75 38.85
CA GLY A 135 -37.30 9.78 39.28
C GLY A 135 -37.45 9.73 40.80
N THR A 136 -37.98 10.79 41.40
CA THR A 136 -38.53 10.72 42.77
C THR A 136 -39.99 11.17 42.76
N ALA A 137 -40.84 10.22 43.17
CA ALA A 137 -42.27 10.28 43.50
C ALA A 137 -43.25 10.32 42.31
#